data_AF-A0A952USA9-F1
#
_entry.id   AF-A0A952USA9-F1
#
_cell.length_a   1.000
_cell.length_b   1.000
_cell.length_c   1.000
_cell.angle_alpha   90.00
_cell.angle_beta   90.00
_cell.angle_gamma   90.00
#
_symmetry.space_group_name_H-M   'P 1'
#
loop_
_entity.id
_entity.type
_entity.pdbx_description
1 polymer ?
#
loop_
_entity_poly.entity_id
_entity_poly.type
_entity_poly.pdbx_seq_one_letter_code
_entity_poly.pdbx_strand_id
1 'polypeptide(L)'
;MTDEALCPCGSEAAYATCCEPIIEGKTAAPTAEALMRSRYSAFAKGKIDHIIQSHDPDTVGEIVREEVEAWSLQSSWLGLSVLRTERGQAEDDAGVVDFVAKYKLNGLTTQHRERAVFRRVDGKWLFVDGGEIPSEKQAPAQVKWVGKKKGKARRR
;
A
#
# COMPACT_ATOMS: atom_id res chain seq x y z
N MET A 1 0.65 -31.91 -10.10
CA MET A 1 -0.30 -30.80 -10.30
C MET A 1 0.10 -29.74 -9.29
N THR A 2 0.79 -28.70 -9.73
CA THR A 2 1.18 -27.60 -8.85
C THR A 2 -0.08 -26.82 -8.51
N ASP A 3 -0.51 -26.92 -7.25
CA ASP A 3 -1.47 -26.00 -6.66
C ASP A 3 -0.82 -24.61 -6.69
N GLU A 4 -1.10 -23.85 -7.74
CA GLU A 4 -0.64 -22.47 -7.86
C GLU A 4 -1.47 -21.62 -6.92
N ALA A 5 -0.99 -21.50 -5.68
CA ALA A 5 -1.66 -20.75 -4.63
C ALA A 5 -2.03 -19.34 -5.13
N LEU A 6 -3.31 -18.98 -4.96
CA LEU A 6 -3.83 -17.67 -5.31
C LEU A 6 -3.06 -16.56 -4.59
N CYS A 7 -2.98 -15.40 -5.24
CA CYS A 7 -2.31 -14.25 -4.70
C CYS A 7 -3.07 -13.71 -3.46
N PRO A 8 -2.38 -13.46 -2.32
CA PRO A 8 -3.03 -12.93 -1.13
C PRO A 8 -3.75 -11.60 -1.33
N CYS A 9 -3.34 -10.79 -2.32
CA CYS A 9 -3.93 -9.47 -2.58
C CYS A 9 -5.39 -9.48 -3.07
N GLY A 10 -6.02 -10.65 -3.20
CA GLY A 10 -7.43 -10.76 -3.58
C GLY A 10 -7.71 -10.49 -5.06
N SER A 11 -6.71 -10.62 -5.93
CA SER A 11 -6.86 -10.45 -7.40
C SER A 11 -7.38 -11.68 -8.13
N GLU A 12 -7.56 -12.81 -7.42
CA GLU A 12 -7.91 -14.13 -7.98
C GLU A 12 -6.90 -14.71 -8.98
N ALA A 13 -5.80 -14.01 -9.27
CA ALA A 13 -4.69 -14.52 -10.06
C ALA A 13 -3.73 -15.37 -9.20
N ALA A 14 -2.97 -16.26 -9.85
CA ALA A 14 -1.90 -17.00 -9.20
C ALA A 14 -0.83 -16.04 -8.65
N TYR A 15 -0.25 -16.38 -7.47
CA TYR A 15 0.78 -15.54 -6.85
C TYR A 15 1.97 -15.28 -7.79
N ALA A 16 2.41 -16.31 -8.52
CA ALA A 16 3.56 -16.29 -9.44
C ALA A 16 3.41 -15.31 -10.61
N THR A 17 2.18 -15.03 -11.05
CA THR A 17 1.87 -14.11 -12.16
C THR A 17 1.29 -12.78 -11.71
N CYS A 18 1.08 -12.61 -10.39
CA CYS A 18 0.49 -11.41 -9.80
C CYS A 18 1.54 -10.59 -9.03
N CYS A 19 1.71 -10.86 -7.73
CA CYS A 19 2.56 -10.05 -6.87
C CYS A 19 3.99 -10.56 -6.77
N GLU A 20 4.26 -11.85 -7.03
CA GLU A 20 5.61 -12.41 -6.91
C GLU A 20 6.65 -11.69 -7.78
N PRO A 21 6.41 -11.38 -9.07
CA PRO A 21 7.42 -10.70 -9.88
C PRO A 21 7.76 -9.30 -9.37
N ILE A 22 6.80 -8.60 -8.77
CA ILE A 22 7.00 -7.29 -8.17
C ILE A 22 7.79 -7.42 -6.85
N ILE A 23 7.40 -8.36 -5.99
CA ILE A 23 8.04 -8.61 -4.68
C ILE A 23 9.48 -9.07 -4.84
N GLU A 24 9.76 -9.91 -5.84
CA GLU A 24 11.10 -10.42 -6.12
C GLU A 24 11.91 -9.43 -7.01
N GLY A 25 11.38 -8.24 -7.31
CA GLY A 25 12.07 -7.20 -8.07
C GLY A 25 12.29 -7.51 -9.56
N LYS A 26 11.62 -8.52 -10.11
CA LYS A 26 11.69 -8.90 -11.53
C LYS A 26 10.98 -7.88 -12.43
N THR A 27 9.92 -7.25 -11.92
CA THR A 27 9.19 -6.18 -12.60
C THR A 27 8.88 -5.05 -11.63
N ALA A 28 8.79 -3.81 -12.13
CA ALA A 28 8.27 -2.70 -11.34
C ALA A 28 6.74 -2.81 -11.22
N ALA A 29 6.17 -2.31 -10.13
CA ALA A 29 4.73 -2.15 -10.02
C ALA A 29 4.24 -1.15 -11.09
N PRO A 30 3.26 -1.50 -11.94
CA PRO A 30 2.80 -0.62 -13.02
C PRO A 30 1.92 0.54 -12.54
N THR A 31 1.31 0.41 -11.36
CA THR A 31 0.40 1.39 -10.77
C THR A 31 0.60 1.48 -9.26
N ALA A 32 0.12 2.56 -8.64
CA ALA A 32 0.11 2.70 -7.19
C ALA A 32 -0.69 1.57 -6.51
N GLU A 33 -1.82 1.17 -7.11
CA GLU A 33 -2.62 0.05 -6.61
C GLU A 33 -1.87 -1.29 -6.72
N ALA A 34 -1.16 -1.53 -7.83
CA ALA A 34 -0.34 -2.73 -7.97
C ALA A 34 0.76 -2.78 -6.91
N LEU A 35 1.37 -1.63 -6.59
CA LEU A 35 2.34 -1.57 -5.49
C LEU A 35 1.67 -1.86 -4.15
N MET A 36 0.53 -1.22 -3.84
CA MET A 36 -0.24 -1.45 -2.63
C MET A 36 -0.57 -2.94 -2.43
N ARG A 37 -1.06 -3.61 -3.49
CA ARG A 37 -1.37 -5.05 -3.50
C ARG A 37 -0.15 -5.93 -3.28
N SER A 38 0.99 -5.56 -3.88
CA SER A 38 2.25 -6.28 -3.69
C SER A 38 2.77 -6.14 -2.25
N ARG A 39 2.63 -4.95 -1.63
CA ARG A 39 2.98 -4.71 -0.22
C ARG A 39 2.12 -5.56 0.71
N TYR A 40 0.81 -5.61 0.50
CA TYR A 40 -0.07 -6.51 1.24
C TYR A 40 0.36 -7.97 1.12
N SER A 41 0.64 -8.44 -0.11
CA SER A 41 1.06 -9.82 -0.33
C SER A 41 2.42 -10.12 0.28
N ALA A 42 3.32 -9.14 0.32
CA ALA A 42 4.60 -9.26 0.99
C ALA A 42 4.43 -9.45 2.51
N PHE A 43 3.54 -8.71 3.15
CA PHE A 43 3.18 -8.99 4.55
C PHE A 43 2.64 -10.40 4.74
N ALA A 44 1.68 -10.81 3.90
CA ALA A 44 1.09 -12.15 3.95
C ALA A 44 2.10 -13.29 3.73
N LYS A 45 3.23 -13.01 3.06
CA LYS A 45 4.29 -13.97 2.76
C LYS A 45 5.58 -13.76 3.58
N GLY A 46 5.59 -12.82 4.53
CA GLY A 46 6.78 -12.50 5.34
C GLY A 46 7.94 -11.90 4.56
N LYS A 47 7.69 -11.26 3.41
CA LYS A 47 8.70 -10.69 2.50
C LYS A 47 9.01 -9.24 2.87
N ILE A 48 9.54 -9.01 4.07
CA ILE A 48 9.73 -7.66 4.64
C ILE A 48 10.71 -6.79 3.85
N ASP A 49 11.67 -7.40 3.15
CA ASP A 49 12.57 -6.64 2.28
C ASP A 49 11.83 -5.83 1.21
N HIS A 50 10.75 -6.38 0.63
CA HIS A 50 9.91 -5.65 -0.31
C HIS A 50 9.20 -4.46 0.33
N ILE A 51 8.77 -4.60 1.60
CA ILE A 51 8.14 -3.51 2.36
C ILE A 51 9.09 -2.34 2.53
N ILE A 52 10.36 -2.61 2.81
CA ILE A 52 11.38 -1.56 3.02
C ILE A 52 11.81 -0.97 1.67
N GLN A 53 12.11 -1.81 0.68
CA GLN A 53 12.59 -1.35 -0.64
C GLN A 53 11.55 -0.56 -1.43
N SER A 54 10.26 -0.83 -1.21
CA SER A 54 9.17 -0.08 -1.84
C SER A 54 8.62 1.06 -0.98
N HIS A 55 9.27 1.34 0.16
CA HIS A 55 9.01 2.55 0.93
C HIS A 55 9.83 3.70 0.38
N ASP A 56 9.26 4.88 0.47
CA ASP A 56 9.95 6.12 0.19
C ASP A 56 11.18 6.33 1.09
N PRO A 57 12.36 6.65 0.53
CA PRO A 57 13.56 6.85 1.34
C PRO A 57 13.44 8.03 2.32
N ASP A 58 12.56 9.00 2.04
CA ASP A 58 12.38 10.17 2.91
C ASP A 58 11.52 9.86 4.14
N THR A 59 10.72 8.78 4.13
CA THR A 59 9.84 8.37 5.24
C THR A 59 10.11 6.97 5.79
N VAL A 60 10.94 6.15 5.12
CA VAL A 60 11.29 4.79 5.56
C VAL A 60 11.95 4.73 6.94
N GLY A 61 12.57 5.83 7.40
CA GLY A 61 13.16 5.93 8.73
C GLY A 61 12.17 5.78 9.88
N GLU A 62 10.87 5.85 9.60
CA GLU A 62 9.79 5.60 10.56
C GLU A 62 9.50 4.09 10.75
N ILE A 63 10.07 3.22 9.89
CA ILE A 63 9.92 1.78 10.00
C ILE A 63 11.01 1.17 10.88
N VAL A 64 10.59 0.47 11.94
CA VAL A 64 11.43 -0.47 12.67
C VAL A 64 11.19 -1.87 12.09
N ARG A 65 12.21 -2.41 11.40
CA ARG A 65 12.10 -3.69 10.66
C ARG A 65 11.58 -4.81 11.55
N GLU A 66 12.15 -4.95 12.73
CA GLU A 66 11.86 -6.03 13.68
C GLU A 66 10.40 -5.99 14.13
N GLU A 67 9.86 -4.79 14.36
CA GLU A 67 8.46 -4.60 14.75
C GLU A 67 7.51 -4.97 13.62
N VAL A 68 7.83 -4.51 12.40
CA VAL A 68 7.04 -4.80 11.20
C VAL A 68 7.06 -6.30 10.88
N GLU A 69 8.21 -6.95 10.98
CA GLU A 69 8.36 -8.39 10.78
C GLU A 69 7.60 -9.18 11.84
N ALA A 70 7.76 -8.84 13.12
CA ALA A 70 7.06 -9.51 14.21
C ALA A 70 5.55 -9.40 14.07
N TRP A 71 5.03 -8.21 13.71
CA TRP A 71 3.60 -8.02 13.46
C TRP A 71 3.11 -8.81 12.24
N SER A 72 3.89 -8.82 11.16
CA SER A 72 3.57 -9.54 9.92
C SER A 72 3.46 -11.04 10.15
N LEU A 73 4.38 -11.64 10.91
CA LEU A 73 4.44 -13.07 11.19
C LEU A 73 3.38 -13.54 12.22
N GLN A 74 3.01 -12.66 13.16
CA GLN A 74 1.95 -12.96 14.14
C GLN A 74 0.54 -12.80 13.55
N SER A 75 0.41 -12.11 12.43
CA SER A 75 -0.88 -11.85 11.77
C SER A 75 -1.21 -12.93 10.76
N SER A 76 -2.41 -13.50 10.87
CA SER A 76 -3.02 -14.28 9.78
C SER A 76 -3.75 -13.34 8.83
N TRP A 77 -3.25 -13.17 7.62
CA TRP A 77 -3.78 -12.26 6.61
C TRP A 77 -4.98 -12.90 5.91
N LEU A 78 -6.16 -12.28 6.01
CA LEU A 78 -7.44 -12.88 5.62
C LEU A 78 -8.03 -12.32 4.32
N GLY A 79 -7.50 -11.20 3.82
CA GLY A 79 -7.92 -10.60 2.56
C GLY A 79 -7.66 -9.10 2.49
N LEU A 80 -7.68 -8.60 1.25
CA LEU A 80 -7.53 -7.21 0.89
C LEU A 80 -8.70 -6.78 -0.01
N SER A 81 -9.31 -5.63 0.29
CA SER A 81 -10.28 -4.97 -0.58
C SER A 81 -9.79 -3.57 -0.92
N VAL A 82 -9.52 -3.30 -2.21
CA VAL A 82 -9.30 -1.92 -2.67
C VAL A 82 -10.65 -1.25 -2.82
N LEU A 83 -10.83 -0.12 -2.14
CA LEU A 83 -12.09 0.65 -2.16
C LEU A 83 -12.08 1.70 -3.26
N ARG A 84 -10.95 2.39 -3.41
CA ARG A 84 -10.80 3.50 -4.34
C ARG A 84 -9.33 3.72 -4.68
N THR A 85 -9.09 4.08 -5.92
CA THR A 85 -7.79 4.58 -6.38
C THR A 85 -8.01 5.98 -6.96
N GLU A 86 -7.19 6.95 -6.54
CA GLU A 86 -7.13 8.29 -7.14
C GLU A 86 -5.77 8.45 -7.83
N ARG A 87 -5.78 8.78 -9.14
CA ARG A 87 -4.56 8.80 -9.98
C ARG A 87 -3.83 7.44 -9.93
N GLY A 88 -2.51 7.44 -9.78
CA GLY A 88 -1.73 6.23 -9.59
C GLY A 88 -1.63 5.33 -10.82
N GLN A 89 -2.01 5.80 -12.01
CA GLN A 89 -1.88 5.07 -13.27
C GLN A 89 -0.45 5.16 -13.82
N ALA A 90 -0.13 4.40 -14.87
CA ALA A 90 1.21 4.27 -15.40
C ALA A 90 1.91 5.61 -15.70
N GLU A 91 1.16 6.65 -16.10
CA GLU A 91 1.68 7.98 -16.46
C GLU A 91 1.57 9.03 -15.33
N ASP A 92 0.97 8.68 -14.19
CA ASP A 92 0.86 9.58 -13.06
C ASP A 92 2.17 9.61 -12.24
N ASP A 93 2.44 10.75 -11.59
CA ASP A 93 3.59 10.89 -10.67
C ASP A 93 3.21 10.78 -9.19
N ALA A 94 1.91 10.69 -8.89
CA ALA A 94 1.37 10.50 -7.56
C ALA A 94 0.08 9.68 -7.61
N GLY A 95 -0.21 8.96 -6.53
CA GLY A 95 -1.40 8.12 -6.41
C GLY A 95 -1.85 7.98 -4.97
N VAL A 96 -3.15 7.74 -4.79
CA VAL A 96 -3.75 7.42 -3.50
C VAL A 96 -4.57 6.15 -3.64
N VAL A 97 -4.46 5.25 -2.67
CA VAL A 97 -5.24 4.00 -2.63
C VAL A 97 -5.92 3.90 -1.27
N ASP A 98 -7.24 3.92 -1.26
CA ASP A 98 -8.05 3.59 -0.08
C ASP A 98 -8.35 2.09 -0.10
N PHE A 99 -8.09 1.37 0.99
CA PHE A 99 -8.26 -0.07 1.05
C PHE A 99 -8.69 -0.55 2.44
N VAL A 100 -9.15 -1.80 2.51
CA VAL A 100 -9.39 -2.54 3.75
C VAL A 100 -8.50 -3.76 3.79
N ALA A 101 -7.63 -3.85 4.78
CA ALA A 101 -6.87 -5.05 5.10
C ALA A 101 -7.57 -5.81 6.24
N LYS A 102 -7.95 -7.06 5.99
CA LYS A 102 -8.51 -7.96 7.01
C LYS A 102 -7.44 -8.93 7.47
N TYR A 103 -7.25 -9.03 8.78
CA TYR A 103 -6.30 -9.96 9.37
C TYR A 103 -6.79 -10.44 10.73
N LYS A 104 -6.15 -11.49 11.25
CA LYS A 104 -6.39 -12.03 12.58
C LYS A 104 -5.09 -12.02 13.38
N LEU A 105 -5.10 -11.39 14.54
CA LEU A 105 -3.97 -11.29 15.47
C LEU A 105 -4.43 -11.74 16.85
N ASN A 106 -3.70 -12.65 17.50
CA ASN A 106 -4.04 -13.18 18.83
C ASN A 106 -5.49 -13.69 18.94
N GLY A 107 -5.99 -14.33 17.88
CA GLY A 107 -7.37 -14.85 17.85
C GLY A 107 -8.43 -13.84 17.43
N LEU A 108 -8.14 -12.54 17.44
CA LEU A 108 -9.08 -11.47 17.14
C LEU A 108 -9.00 -11.09 15.66
N THR A 109 -10.15 -11.04 14.99
CA THR A 109 -10.24 -10.58 13.60
C THR A 109 -10.44 -9.08 13.56
N THR A 110 -9.55 -8.38 12.87
CA THR A 110 -9.53 -6.92 12.73
C THR A 110 -9.61 -6.53 11.26
N GLN A 111 -10.16 -5.35 10.98
CA GLN A 111 -10.12 -4.70 9.69
C GLN A 111 -9.51 -3.32 9.84
N HIS A 112 -8.47 -3.04 9.08
CA HIS A 112 -7.92 -1.69 8.96
C HIS A 112 -8.42 -1.07 7.67
N ARG A 113 -9.14 0.04 7.78
CA ARG A 113 -9.50 0.87 6.63
C ARG A 113 -8.50 2.00 6.55
N GLU A 114 -7.69 2.01 5.50
CA GLU A 114 -6.56 2.92 5.39
C GLU A 114 -6.58 3.67 4.06
N ARG A 115 -5.95 4.84 4.07
CA ARG A 115 -5.57 5.61 2.89
C ARG A 115 -4.05 5.59 2.78
N ALA A 116 -3.53 5.01 1.70
CA ALA A 116 -2.11 5.03 1.38
C ALA A 116 -1.79 6.05 0.27
N VAL A 117 -0.69 6.77 0.43
CA VAL A 117 -0.16 7.77 -0.50
C VAL A 117 1.09 7.24 -1.16
N PHE A 118 1.19 7.47 -2.47
CA PHE A 118 2.28 6.99 -3.30
C PHE A 118 2.83 8.10 -4.19
N ARG A 119 4.13 8.05 -4.48
CA ARG A 119 4.76 8.84 -5.54
C ARG A 119 5.51 7.94 -6.53
N ARG A 120 5.66 8.42 -7.76
CA ARG A 120 6.49 7.77 -8.79
C ARG A 120 7.78 8.54 -8.97
N VAL A 121 8.91 7.86 -8.89
CA VAL A 121 10.26 8.42 -9.01
C VAL A 121 11.04 7.52 -9.95
N ASP A 122 11.61 8.09 -11.02
CA ASP A 122 12.37 7.33 -12.03
C ASP A 122 11.64 6.07 -12.52
N GLY A 123 10.33 6.21 -12.74
CA GLY A 123 9.46 5.14 -13.23
C GLY A 123 9.06 4.08 -12.17
N LYS A 124 9.43 4.26 -10.90
CA LYS A 124 9.09 3.35 -9.81
C LYS A 124 8.12 3.99 -8.83
N TRP A 125 7.03 3.28 -8.52
CA TRP A 125 6.13 3.66 -7.44
C TRP A 125 6.78 3.38 -6.08
N LEU A 126 6.59 4.29 -5.14
CA LEU A 126 7.04 4.19 -3.75
C LEU A 126 5.87 4.54 -2.82
N PHE A 127 5.72 3.79 -1.73
CA PHE A 127 4.80 4.10 -0.65
C PHE A 127 5.38 5.22 0.20
N VAL A 128 4.63 6.31 0.39
CA VAL A 128 5.07 7.49 1.13
C VAL A 128 4.56 7.46 2.56
N ASP A 129 3.24 7.29 2.71
CA ASP A 129 2.57 7.38 4.01
C ASP A 129 1.22 6.64 3.95
N GLY A 130 0.70 6.24 5.10
CA GLY A 130 -0.57 5.55 5.25
C GLY A 130 -1.23 5.88 6.59
N GLY A 131 -2.54 6.12 6.56
CA GLY A 131 -3.29 6.43 7.77
C GLY A 131 -4.68 5.79 7.79
N GLU A 132 -5.15 5.47 8.99
CA GLU A 132 -6.52 4.97 9.19
C GLU A 132 -7.53 6.05 8.79
N ILE A 133 -8.57 5.64 8.06
CA ILE A 133 -9.69 6.50 7.68
C ILE A 133 -10.99 5.96 8.29
N PRO A 134 -11.91 6.83 8.76
CA PRO A 134 -13.14 6.40 9.41
C PRO A 134 -13.95 5.46 8.52
N SER A 135 -14.64 4.50 9.14
CA SER A 135 -15.66 3.74 8.42
C SER A 135 -16.78 4.69 7.95
N GLU A 136 -17.49 4.33 6.88
CA GLU A 136 -18.57 5.18 6.32
C GLU A 136 -19.68 5.48 7.34
N LYS A 137 -19.85 4.62 8.36
CA LYS A 137 -20.75 4.83 9.49
C LYS A 137 -20.27 5.87 10.50
N GLN A 138 -19.02 6.32 10.40
CA GLN A 138 -18.32 7.17 11.37
C GLN A 138 -17.70 8.42 10.71
N ALA A 139 -17.90 8.65 9.42
CA ALA A 139 -17.32 9.79 8.74
C ALA A 139 -17.98 11.12 9.20
N PRO A 140 -17.23 12.09 9.75
CA PRO A 140 -17.75 13.44 9.92
C PRO A 140 -17.96 14.11 8.55
N ALA A 141 -18.99 14.95 8.45
CA ALA A 141 -19.35 15.65 7.22
C ALA A 141 -18.16 16.43 6.60
N GLN A 142 -18.00 16.28 5.28
CA GLN A 142 -16.95 16.82 4.39
C GLN A 142 -15.99 17.88 4.96
N VAL A 143 -14.70 17.54 5.01
CA VAL A 143 -13.61 18.50 5.22
C VAL A 143 -13.40 19.34 3.95
N LYS A 144 -13.65 20.65 4.04
CA LYS A 144 -13.34 21.61 2.97
C LYS A 144 -11.83 21.87 2.91
N TRP A 145 -11.21 21.50 1.79
CA TRP A 145 -9.84 21.90 1.46
C TRP A 145 -9.76 23.40 1.17
N VAL A 146 -8.95 24.15 1.95
CA VAL A 146 -8.57 25.54 1.64
C VAL A 146 -7.15 25.53 1.09
N GLY A 147 -7.02 25.73 -0.22
CA GLY A 147 -5.71 25.82 -0.88
C GLY A 147 -4.97 27.10 -0.52
N LYS A 148 -3.81 26.98 0.14
CA LYS A 148 -2.84 28.09 0.27
C LYS A 148 -2.12 28.28 -1.07
N LYS A 149 -2.46 29.34 -1.82
CA LYS A 149 -1.63 29.84 -2.93
C LYS A 149 -0.32 30.38 -2.36
N LYS A 150 0.81 29.77 -2.70
CA LYS A 150 2.15 30.34 -2.49
C LYS A 150 2.36 31.45 -3.53
N GLY A 151 2.43 32.70 -3.08
CA GLY A 151 2.86 33.84 -3.91
C GLY A 151 4.34 33.69 -4.25
N LYS A 152 4.66 33.64 -5.55
CA LYS A 152 6.03 33.84 -6.04
C LYS A 152 6.27 35.32 -6.27
N ALA A 153 7.30 35.84 -5.61
CA ALA A 153 7.91 37.13 -5.87
C ALA A 153 8.52 37.20 -7.29
N ARG A 154 8.50 38.37 -7.92
CA ARG A 154 9.56 38.81 -8.83
C ARG A 154 9.89 40.29 -8.57
N ARG A 155 11.19 40.52 -8.42
CA ARG A 155 11.95 41.77 -8.57
C ARG A 155 11.67 42.34 -9.98
N ARG A 156 11.73 43.62 -10.29
CA ARG A 156 12.63 44.74 -9.94
C ARG A 156 11.84 46.05 -10.04
#